data_AF-A0A3S1FGY7-F1
#
_entry.id   AF-A0A3S1FGY7-F1
#
_cell.length_a   1.000
_cell.length_b   1.000
_cell.length_c   1.000
_cell.angle_alpha   90.00
_cell.angle_beta   90.00
_cell.angle_gamma   90.00
#
_symmetry.space_group_name_H-M   'P 1'
#
loop_
_entity.id
_entity.type
_entity.pdbx_description
1 polymer ?
#
loop_
_entity_poly.entity_id
_entity_poly.type
_entity_poly.pdbx_seq_one_letter_code
_entity_poly.pdbx_strand_id
1 'polypeptide(L)'
;MSLRSMISRLSMGALTLAAASALTPSAQAAAPESNDPIKIALFDWTSVNLNAKILGGILEKLGYTVEYPTADYLSSLTTGLTNGDLAVAMEFWDTTAGEAMKASDATGQTERLGKLGPKAKEEWWYPEYMKEKCPGLPNWEALKDPKCAEAFSTAETAPNGRYLGGPVTWEGFDDERAAALKLPFTVI
;
A
#
# COMPACT_ATOMS: atom_id res chain seq x y z
N MET A 1 -67.14 22.01 40.02
CA MET A 1 -66.10 22.63 39.18
C MET A 1 -66.09 21.89 37.83
N SER A 2 -66.12 22.65 36.74
CA SER A 2 -66.75 22.32 35.45
C SER A 2 -65.93 21.40 34.53
N LEU A 3 -66.65 20.58 33.74
CA LEU A 3 -66.25 19.68 32.65
C LEU A 3 -65.44 20.35 31.50
N ARG A 4 -65.04 21.61 31.66
CA ARG A 4 -64.32 22.43 30.68
C ARG A 4 -62.79 22.26 30.70
N SER A 5 -62.21 21.56 31.68
CA SER A 5 -60.74 21.48 31.80
C SER A 5 -60.10 20.22 31.16
N MET A 6 -60.90 19.30 30.60
CA MET A 6 -60.38 18.02 30.07
C MET A 6 -60.06 18.04 28.56
N ILE A 7 -60.49 19.05 27.82
CA ILE A 7 -60.31 19.10 26.35
C ILE A 7 -58.97 19.73 25.95
N SER A 8 -58.24 20.40 26.85
CA SER A 8 -57.04 21.15 26.50
C SER A 8 -55.72 20.36 26.50
N ARG A 9 -55.72 19.06 26.82
CA ARG A 9 -54.47 18.30 27.00
C ARG A 9 -54.17 17.25 25.92
N LEU A 10 -55.05 17.08 24.92
CA LEU A 10 -54.87 16.03 23.90
C LEU A 10 -54.30 16.53 22.56
N SER A 11 -54.07 17.83 22.39
CA SER A 11 -53.64 18.39 21.09
C SER A 11 -52.14 18.70 20.99
N MET A 12 -51.37 18.50 22.07
CA MET A 12 -49.95 18.91 22.12
C MET A 12 -48.94 17.75 22.01
N GLY A 13 -49.41 16.50 21.96
CA GLY A 13 -48.54 15.32 21.87
C GLY A 13 -48.31 14.78 20.46
N ALA A 14 -49.19 15.12 19.51
CA ALA A 14 -49.11 14.59 18.14
C ALA A 14 -48.28 15.47 17.18
N LEU A 15 -48.08 16.76 17.48
CA LEU A 15 -47.24 17.64 16.66
C LEU A 15 -45.74 17.52 16.97
N THR A 16 -45.36 17.00 18.13
CA THR A 16 -43.94 16.88 18.52
C THR A 16 -43.25 15.66 17.90
N LEU A 17 -44.00 14.64 17.45
CA LEU A 17 -43.41 13.47 16.81
C LEU A 17 -43.21 13.61 15.29
N ALA A 18 -43.93 14.52 14.63
CA ALA A 18 -43.75 14.80 13.19
C ALA A 18 -42.60 15.78 12.91
N ALA A 19 -42.19 16.59 13.90
CA ALA A 19 -41.08 17.53 13.78
C ALA A 19 -39.69 16.89 14.00
N ALA A 20 -39.63 15.69 14.60
CA ALA A 20 -38.36 14.99 14.83
C ALA A 20 -37.81 14.30 13.57
N SER A 21 -38.65 14.05 12.56
CA SER A 21 -38.26 13.44 11.28
C SER A 21 -37.69 14.42 10.24
N ALA A 22 -37.69 15.73 10.52
CA ALA A 22 -37.14 16.75 9.62
C ALA A 22 -35.72 17.23 10.00
N LEU A 23 -35.15 16.69 11.08
CA LEU A 23 -33.83 17.05 11.61
C LEU A 23 -32.82 15.90 11.48
N THR A 24 -32.98 15.00 10.51
CA THR A 24 -31.80 14.27 10.02
C THR A 24 -30.95 15.30 9.30
N PRO A 25 -29.75 15.67 9.80
CA PRO A 25 -28.85 16.47 9.00
C PRO A 25 -28.62 15.68 7.72
N SER A 26 -29.06 16.21 6.59
CA SER A 26 -28.47 15.84 5.32
C SER A 26 -26.97 15.98 5.54
N ALA A 27 -26.23 14.89 5.35
CA ALA A 27 -24.79 14.97 5.26
C ALA A 27 -24.48 15.83 4.03
N GLN A 28 -24.55 17.16 4.19
CA GLN A 28 -23.87 18.09 3.32
C GLN A 28 -22.43 17.58 3.31
N ALA A 29 -21.91 17.23 2.13
CA ALA A 29 -20.48 17.03 1.94
C ALA A 29 -19.80 18.23 2.60
N ALA A 30 -19.16 17.97 3.75
CA ALA A 30 -18.53 19.01 4.53
C ALA A 30 -17.50 19.65 3.60
N ALA A 31 -17.49 20.98 3.54
CA ALA A 31 -16.38 21.67 2.89
C ALA A 31 -15.07 21.14 3.47
N PRO A 32 -14.00 21.03 2.66
CA PRO A 32 -12.73 20.49 3.12
C PRO A 32 -12.30 21.20 4.41
N GLU A 33 -11.95 20.40 5.42
CA GLU A 33 -11.67 20.87 6.78
C GLU A 33 -10.32 21.61 6.85
N SER A 34 -9.47 21.44 5.83
CA SER A 34 -8.23 22.17 5.61
C SER A 34 -8.08 22.55 4.14
N ASN A 35 -7.38 23.65 3.89
CA ASN A 35 -6.97 24.05 2.54
C ASN A 35 -5.61 23.47 2.13
N ASP A 36 -4.90 22.80 3.05
CA ASP A 36 -3.62 22.18 2.74
C ASP A 36 -3.80 20.98 1.81
N PRO A 37 -2.91 20.77 0.82
CA PRO A 37 -3.03 19.65 -0.09
C PRO A 37 -2.77 18.31 0.61
N ILE A 38 -3.57 17.32 0.27
CA ILE A 38 -3.32 15.92 0.66
C ILE A 38 -2.22 15.38 -0.26
N LYS A 39 -1.03 15.19 0.29
CA LYS A 39 0.12 14.63 -0.44
C LYS A 39 0.09 13.11 -0.41
N ILE A 40 -0.19 12.49 -1.54
CA ILE A 40 -0.24 11.03 -1.72
C ILE A 40 1.04 10.57 -2.43
N ALA A 41 1.85 9.74 -1.78
CA ALA A 41 3.10 9.28 -2.35
C ALA A 41 2.90 8.45 -3.64
N LEU A 42 3.76 8.71 -4.63
CA LEU A 42 3.99 7.83 -5.78
C LEU A 42 5.31 7.09 -5.60
N PHE A 43 5.35 5.81 -6.00
CA PHE A 43 6.56 5.00 -6.04
C PHE A 43 6.87 4.52 -7.46
N ASP A 44 7.84 3.61 -7.58
CA ASP A 44 8.45 3.19 -8.84
C ASP A 44 7.79 1.95 -9.49
N TRP A 45 6.65 1.47 -8.97
CA TRP A 45 5.83 0.45 -9.64
C TRP A 45 4.41 0.94 -9.96
N THR A 46 3.76 0.25 -10.90
CA THR A 46 2.52 0.75 -11.52
C THR A 46 1.28 0.65 -10.62
N SER A 47 1.10 -0.45 -9.89
CA SER A 47 -0.14 -0.68 -9.13
C SER A 47 -0.35 0.35 -8.02
N VAL A 48 0.71 0.72 -7.29
CA VAL A 48 0.62 1.74 -6.23
C VAL A 48 0.23 3.10 -6.79
N ASN A 49 0.80 3.49 -7.93
CA ASN A 49 0.48 4.77 -8.56
C ASN A 49 -0.96 4.78 -9.07
N LEU A 50 -1.47 3.66 -9.57
CA LEU A 50 -2.88 3.52 -9.91
C LEU A 50 -3.78 3.69 -8.68
N ASN A 51 -3.46 3.00 -7.58
CA ASN A 51 -4.22 3.10 -6.32
C ASN A 51 -4.18 4.50 -5.73
N ALA A 52 -3.02 5.17 -5.75
CA ALA A 52 -2.85 6.55 -5.32
C ALA A 52 -3.75 7.50 -6.15
N LYS A 53 -3.80 7.33 -7.48
CA LYS A 53 -4.67 8.13 -8.35
C LYS A 53 -6.16 7.84 -8.16
N ILE A 54 -6.54 6.60 -7.85
CA ILE A 54 -7.92 6.24 -7.50
C ILE A 54 -8.33 6.96 -6.21
N LEU A 55 -7.52 6.88 -5.16
CA LEU A 55 -7.78 7.56 -3.89
C LEU A 55 -7.84 9.09 -4.08
N GLY A 56 -6.85 9.66 -4.75
CA GLY A 56 -6.81 11.10 -4.99
C GLY A 56 -8.00 11.60 -5.82
N GLY A 57 -8.42 10.87 -6.85
CA GLY A 57 -9.63 11.21 -7.61
C GLY A 57 -10.93 11.12 -6.79
N ILE A 58 -10.99 10.27 -5.77
CA ILE A 58 -12.10 10.25 -4.80
C ILE A 58 -12.05 11.51 -3.93
N LEU A 59 -10.88 11.87 -3.40
CA LEU A 59 -10.70 13.06 -2.55
C LEU A 59 -10.97 14.36 -3.32
N GLU A 60 -10.52 14.47 -4.57
CA GLU A 60 -10.81 15.62 -5.44
C GLU A 60 -12.32 15.78 -5.67
N LYS A 61 -13.06 14.68 -5.86
CA LYS A 61 -14.54 14.71 -5.98
C LYS A 61 -15.23 15.16 -4.70
N LEU A 62 -14.59 14.99 -3.54
CA LEU A 62 -15.05 15.49 -2.24
C LEU A 62 -14.63 16.95 -1.99
N GLY A 63 -13.83 17.55 -2.89
CA GLY A 63 -13.44 18.96 -2.82
C GLY A 63 -12.06 19.23 -2.24
N TYR A 64 -11.26 18.19 -1.94
CA TYR A 64 -9.88 18.38 -1.47
C TYR A 64 -8.90 18.65 -2.62
N THR A 65 -7.82 19.36 -2.31
CA THR A 65 -6.65 19.47 -3.19
C THR A 65 -5.73 18.28 -2.94
N VAL A 66 -5.27 17.62 -4.00
CA VAL A 66 -4.36 16.47 -3.90
C VAL A 66 -3.07 16.72 -4.67
N GLU A 67 -1.95 16.37 -4.06
CA GLU A 67 -0.63 16.38 -4.68
C GLU A 67 -0.05 14.96 -4.71
N TYR A 68 0.83 14.69 -5.68
CA TYR A 68 1.40 13.37 -5.90
C TYR A 68 2.92 13.40 -5.95
N PRO A 69 3.60 13.70 -4.83
CA PRO A 69 5.05 13.67 -4.79
C PRO A 69 5.57 12.25 -5.01
N THR A 70 6.62 12.11 -5.82
CA THR A 70 7.41 10.88 -5.85
C THR A 70 8.22 10.77 -4.57
N ALA A 71 8.19 9.61 -3.93
CA ALA A 71 8.94 9.33 -2.72
C ALA A 71 9.74 8.03 -2.86
N ASP A 72 10.75 7.88 -2.02
CA ASP A 72 11.38 6.58 -1.80
C ASP A 72 10.45 5.68 -0.97
N TYR A 73 10.34 4.40 -1.35
CA TYR A 73 9.36 3.48 -0.77
C TYR A 73 9.55 3.30 0.75
N LEU A 74 10.74 2.90 1.18
CA LEU A 74 11.00 2.61 2.60
C LEU A 74 11.17 3.88 3.43
N SER A 75 11.86 4.90 2.91
CA SER A 75 12.04 6.19 3.59
C SER A 75 10.72 6.94 3.76
N SER A 76 9.71 6.69 2.90
CA SER A 76 8.37 7.25 3.09
C SER A 76 7.74 6.81 4.43
N LEU A 77 8.00 5.59 4.90
CA LEU A 77 7.49 5.08 6.17
C LEU A 77 8.19 5.70 7.38
N THR A 78 9.51 5.82 7.32
CA THR A 78 10.31 6.24 8.49
C THR A 78 10.48 7.74 8.61
N THR A 79 10.30 8.47 7.51
CA THR A 79 10.56 9.92 7.43
C THR A 79 9.37 10.67 6.84
N GLY A 80 8.93 10.32 5.64
CA GLY A 80 7.95 11.14 4.90
C GLY A 80 6.60 11.21 5.61
N LEU A 81 6.06 10.07 6.02
CA LEU A 81 4.79 9.99 6.76
C LEU A 81 4.95 10.46 8.20
N THR A 82 6.05 10.09 8.88
CA THR A 82 6.28 10.42 10.29
C THR A 82 6.47 11.93 10.52
N ASN A 83 7.09 12.64 9.59
CA ASN A 83 7.27 14.09 9.66
C ASN A 83 6.06 14.88 9.13
N GLY A 84 5.07 14.21 8.50
CA GLY A 84 3.95 14.87 7.83
C GLY A 84 4.28 15.49 6.48
N ASP A 85 5.44 15.18 5.90
CA ASP A 85 5.79 15.58 4.52
C ASP A 85 4.90 14.89 3.48
N LEU A 86 4.40 13.70 3.83
CA LEU A 86 3.40 12.92 3.11
C LEU A 86 2.18 12.73 4.01
N ALA A 87 0.98 12.86 3.43
CA ALA A 87 -0.27 12.60 4.16
C ALA A 87 -0.67 11.13 4.08
N VAL A 88 -0.50 10.50 2.91
CA VAL A 88 -0.89 9.11 2.68
C VAL A 88 0.13 8.44 1.75
N ALA A 89 0.43 7.18 2.01
CA ALA A 89 1.09 6.29 1.08
C ALA A 89 0.38 4.94 1.09
N MET A 90 0.48 4.20 -0.01
CA MET A 90 -0.31 3.00 -0.27
C MET A 90 0.59 1.83 -0.65
N GLU A 91 0.06 0.60 -0.59
CA GLU A 91 0.76 -0.62 -0.99
C GLU A 91 2.10 -0.90 -0.28
N PHE A 92 2.08 -0.89 1.07
CA PHE A 92 3.20 -1.43 1.83
C PHE A 92 3.07 -2.96 1.97
N TRP A 93 4.03 -3.68 1.38
CA TRP A 93 4.11 -5.14 1.38
C TRP A 93 4.94 -5.65 2.55
N ASP A 94 4.39 -6.59 3.34
CA ASP A 94 5.05 -7.12 4.55
C ASP A 94 6.40 -7.82 4.24
N THR A 95 6.55 -8.38 3.04
CA THR A 95 7.75 -9.09 2.60
C THR A 95 8.97 -8.18 2.42
N THR A 96 8.76 -6.94 2.01
CA THR A 96 9.81 -5.92 1.88
C THR A 96 9.75 -4.91 3.02
N ALA A 97 8.62 -4.23 3.21
CA ALA A 97 8.49 -3.10 4.13
C ALA A 97 8.23 -3.51 5.60
N GLY A 98 8.25 -4.81 5.93
CA GLY A 98 7.84 -5.32 7.24
C GLY A 98 8.59 -4.69 8.43
N GLU A 99 9.91 -4.48 8.31
CA GLU A 99 10.70 -3.83 9.36
C GLU A 99 10.46 -2.33 9.42
N ALA A 100 10.44 -1.65 8.27
CA ALA A 100 10.16 -0.22 8.17
C ALA A 100 8.76 0.14 8.70
N MET A 101 7.75 -0.68 8.41
CA MET A 101 6.40 -0.51 8.94
C MET A 101 6.38 -0.63 10.47
N LYS A 102 7.02 -1.66 11.04
CA LYS A 102 7.12 -1.80 12.50
C LYS A 102 7.81 -0.61 13.16
N ALA A 103 8.88 -0.11 12.54
CA ALA A 103 9.60 1.07 13.02
C ALA A 103 8.72 2.33 12.97
N SER A 104 7.98 2.53 11.88
CA SER A 104 7.03 3.63 11.71
C SER A 104 5.90 3.57 12.75
N ASP A 105 5.25 2.40 12.89
CA ASP A 105 4.17 2.17 13.85
C ASP A 105 4.63 2.46 15.29
N ALA A 106 5.86 2.07 15.64
CA ALA A 106 6.44 2.30 16.96
C ALA A 106 6.63 3.79 17.31
N THR A 107 6.67 4.69 16.31
CA THR A 107 6.75 6.13 16.57
C THR A 107 5.42 6.72 17.06
N GLY A 108 4.29 6.06 16.77
CA GLY A 108 2.95 6.59 17.02
C GLY A 108 2.57 7.80 16.14
N GLN A 109 3.38 8.14 15.14
CA GLN A 109 3.15 9.26 14.23
C GLN A 109 2.41 8.85 12.94
N THR A 110 2.22 7.54 12.73
CA THR A 110 1.52 6.99 11.57
C THR A 110 0.35 6.12 12.00
N GLU A 111 -0.67 6.06 11.14
CA GLU A 111 -1.85 5.23 11.35
C GLU A 111 -2.05 4.27 10.18
N ARG A 112 -2.33 3.00 10.51
CA ARG A 112 -2.60 1.96 9.51
C ARG A 112 -4.08 1.91 9.15
N LEU A 113 -4.42 2.41 7.97
CA LEU A 113 -5.81 2.53 7.47
C LEU A 113 -6.44 1.22 6.95
N GLY A 114 -5.74 0.08 7.08
CA GLY A 114 -6.24 -1.24 6.71
C GLY A 114 -5.70 -1.78 5.39
N LYS A 115 -6.28 -2.90 4.94
CA LYS A 115 -5.80 -3.66 3.77
C LYS A 115 -6.51 -3.22 2.49
N LEU A 116 -5.78 -3.12 1.38
CA LEU A 116 -6.34 -2.85 0.06
C LEU A 116 -6.96 -4.08 -0.61
N GLY A 117 -6.62 -5.29 -0.16
CA GLY A 117 -7.19 -6.55 -0.67
C GLY A 117 -6.28 -7.44 -1.53
N PRO A 118 -5.30 -6.91 -2.30
CA PRO A 118 -4.35 -7.75 -3.03
C PRO A 118 -3.58 -8.73 -2.13
N LYS A 119 -3.30 -9.92 -2.67
CA LYS A 119 -2.41 -10.92 -2.06
C LYS A 119 -1.15 -11.00 -2.93
N ALA A 120 -0.09 -10.29 -2.55
CA ALA A 120 1.16 -10.37 -3.27
C ALA A 120 1.97 -11.60 -2.89
N LYS A 121 2.84 -11.97 -3.82
CA LYS A 121 4.00 -12.80 -3.59
C LYS A 121 5.18 -12.09 -4.25
N GLU A 122 6.14 -11.67 -3.44
CA GLU A 122 7.40 -11.07 -3.89
C GLU A 122 8.46 -12.15 -3.76
N GLU A 123 9.02 -12.59 -4.89
CA GLU A 123 9.99 -13.68 -4.92
C GLU A 123 10.79 -13.66 -6.23
N TRP A 124 11.91 -14.37 -6.24
CA TRP A 124 12.63 -14.68 -7.47
C TRP A 124 11.70 -15.39 -8.46
N TRP A 125 11.76 -14.94 -9.71
CA TRP A 125 10.87 -15.43 -10.76
C TRP A 125 11.66 -15.71 -12.05
N TYR A 126 11.17 -16.67 -12.84
CA TYR A 126 11.76 -17.03 -14.11
C TYR A 126 10.67 -17.23 -15.18
N PRO A 127 10.95 -16.89 -16.45
CA PRO A 127 10.00 -17.13 -17.52
C PRO A 127 9.88 -18.62 -17.83
N GLU A 128 8.68 -19.09 -18.17
CA GLU A 128 8.32 -20.51 -18.28
C GLU A 128 9.28 -21.32 -19.17
N TYR A 129 9.79 -20.72 -20.26
CA TYR A 129 10.74 -21.38 -21.18
C TYR A 129 12.05 -21.79 -20.49
N MET A 130 12.41 -21.22 -19.34
CA MET A 130 13.60 -21.62 -18.59
C MET A 130 13.46 -23.03 -18.01
N LYS A 131 12.25 -23.61 -17.90
CA LYS A 131 12.09 -25.02 -17.52
C LYS A 131 12.72 -25.97 -18.54
N GLU A 132 12.78 -25.58 -19.82
CA GLU A 132 13.44 -26.41 -20.84
C GLU A 132 14.97 -26.41 -20.66
N LYS A 133 15.54 -25.29 -20.19
CA LYS A 133 16.98 -25.12 -19.97
C LYS A 133 17.45 -25.58 -18.59
N CYS A 134 16.58 -25.48 -17.60
CA CYS A 134 16.78 -25.93 -16.22
C CYS A 134 15.54 -26.67 -15.71
N PRO A 135 15.39 -27.98 -16.06
CA PRO A 135 14.19 -28.77 -15.74
C PRO A 135 13.91 -28.99 -14.24
N GLY A 136 14.86 -28.69 -13.36
CA GLY A 136 14.68 -28.81 -11.90
C GLY A 136 13.87 -27.66 -11.28
N LEU A 137 13.60 -26.59 -12.02
CA LEU A 137 12.76 -25.48 -11.55
C LEU A 137 11.29 -25.93 -11.34
N PRO A 138 10.58 -25.42 -10.32
CA PRO A 138 10.91 -24.25 -9.49
C PRO A 138 11.68 -24.55 -8.20
N ASN A 139 12.23 -25.77 -8.00
CA ASN A 139 13.06 -26.03 -6.83
C ASN A 139 14.32 -25.16 -6.92
N TRP A 140 14.51 -24.24 -5.96
CA TRP A 140 15.66 -23.34 -5.93
C TRP A 140 17.00 -24.10 -5.88
N GLU A 141 17.04 -25.32 -5.35
CA GLU A 141 18.25 -26.14 -5.35
C GLU A 141 18.74 -26.49 -6.75
N ALA A 142 17.85 -26.48 -7.76
CA ALA A 142 18.24 -26.66 -9.16
C ALA A 142 19.21 -25.55 -9.63
N LEU A 143 19.10 -24.35 -9.05
CA LEU A 143 19.98 -23.21 -9.34
C LEU A 143 21.43 -23.46 -8.87
N LYS A 144 21.69 -24.47 -8.03
CA LYS A 144 23.06 -24.87 -7.65
C LYS A 144 23.78 -25.64 -8.75
N ASP A 145 23.05 -26.21 -9.72
CA ASP A 145 23.68 -26.88 -10.87
C ASP A 145 24.39 -25.83 -11.73
N PRO A 146 25.71 -25.96 -11.97
CA PRO A 146 26.45 -25.04 -12.84
C PRO A 146 25.83 -24.90 -14.23
N LYS A 147 25.20 -25.95 -14.78
CA LYS A 147 24.51 -25.86 -16.09
C LYS A 147 23.26 -25.00 -16.02
N CYS A 148 22.52 -25.10 -14.92
CA CYS A 148 21.35 -24.26 -14.69
C CYS A 148 21.79 -22.80 -14.54
N ALA A 149 22.82 -22.55 -13.73
CA ALA A 149 23.39 -21.21 -13.54
C ALA A 149 23.92 -20.61 -14.85
N GLU A 150 24.69 -21.38 -15.62
CA GLU A 150 25.18 -20.98 -16.94
C GLU A 150 24.03 -20.62 -17.90
N ALA A 151 22.90 -21.33 -17.83
CA ALA A 151 21.71 -21.01 -18.63
C ALA A 151 21.08 -19.63 -18.30
N PHE A 152 21.37 -19.08 -17.13
CA PHE A 152 20.99 -17.72 -16.71
C PHE A 152 22.14 -16.70 -16.84
N SER A 153 23.33 -17.12 -17.28
CA SER A 153 24.50 -16.23 -17.35
C SER A 153 24.42 -15.19 -18.47
N THR A 154 25.18 -14.12 -18.31
CA THR A 154 25.52 -13.14 -19.35
C THR A 154 27.01 -13.08 -19.56
N ALA A 155 27.45 -12.34 -20.57
CA ALA A 155 28.89 -12.11 -20.80
C ALA A 155 29.58 -11.46 -19.59
N GLU A 156 28.90 -10.62 -18.79
CA GLU A 156 29.49 -9.98 -17.61
C GLU A 156 29.54 -10.88 -16.38
N THR A 157 28.68 -11.89 -16.30
CA THR A 157 28.51 -12.72 -15.10
C THR A 157 29.09 -14.12 -15.24
N ALA A 158 29.38 -14.57 -16.46
CA ALA A 158 29.94 -15.88 -16.74
C ALA A 158 31.22 -16.15 -15.90
N PRO A 159 31.36 -17.34 -15.30
CA PRO A 159 30.49 -18.52 -15.45
C PRO A 159 29.25 -18.53 -14.54
N ASN A 160 29.04 -17.52 -13.69
CA ASN A 160 27.89 -17.46 -12.79
C ASN A 160 26.61 -17.08 -13.56
N GLY A 161 25.47 -17.53 -13.05
CA GLY A 161 24.17 -17.05 -13.51
C GLY A 161 23.96 -15.59 -13.11
N ARG A 162 23.20 -14.84 -13.91
CA ARG A 162 22.77 -13.49 -13.53
C ARG A 162 21.39 -13.55 -12.88
N TYR A 163 21.29 -13.10 -11.65
CA TYR A 163 20.00 -12.71 -11.06
C TYR A 163 19.87 -11.20 -11.19
N LEU A 164 18.78 -10.74 -11.81
CA LEU A 164 18.48 -9.32 -11.97
C LEU A 164 17.46 -8.95 -10.89
N GLY A 165 17.90 -8.20 -9.88
CA GLY A 165 17.08 -7.76 -8.76
C GLY A 165 16.10 -6.65 -9.15
N GLY A 166 15.20 -6.35 -8.23
CA GLY A 166 14.41 -5.12 -8.28
C GLY A 166 15.28 -3.89 -7.97
N PRO A 167 14.70 -2.68 -8.04
CA PRO A 167 15.33 -1.48 -7.47
C PRO A 167 15.83 -1.73 -6.03
N VAL A 168 16.98 -1.16 -5.69
CA VAL A 168 17.58 -1.30 -4.33
C VAL A 168 16.65 -0.85 -3.20
N THR A 169 15.68 0.00 -3.52
CA THR A 169 14.64 0.52 -2.62
C THR A 169 13.57 -0.51 -2.26
N TRP A 170 13.56 -1.66 -2.95
CA TRP A 170 12.66 -2.79 -2.68
C TRP A 170 13.28 -3.83 -1.74
N GLU A 171 14.51 -3.59 -1.28
CA GLU A 171 15.26 -4.48 -0.38
C GLU A 171 15.29 -5.93 -0.93
N GLY A 172 15.15 -6.95 -0.08
CA GLY A 172 15.06 -8.35 -0.50
C GLY A 172 16.27 -9.21 -0.12
N PHE A 173 17.39 -8.55 0.23
CA PHE A 173 18.65 -9.18 0.63
C PHE A 173 19.14 -10.22 -0.38
N ASP A 174 19.01 -9.90 -1.68
CA ASP A 174 19.25 -10.86 -2.75
C ASP A 174 20.71 -11.32 -2.80
N ASP A 175 21.66 -10.41 -2.58
CA ASP A 175 23.09 -10.72 -2.44
C ASP A 175 23.36 -11.66 -1.26
N GLU A 176 22.85 -11.32 -0.07
CA GLU A 176 23.03 -12.11 1.14
C GLU A 176 22.35 -13.47 1.01
N ARG A 177 21.18 -13.53 0.36
CA ARG A 177 20.45 -14.76 0.08
C ARG A 177 21.26 -15.66 -0.86
N ALA A 178 21.77 -15.13 -1.96
CA ALA A 178 22.60 -15.88 -2.91
C ALA A 178 23.86 -16.44 -2.22
N ALA A 179 24.54 -15.61 -1.41
CA ALA A 179 25.72 -16.01 -0.66
C ALA A 179 25.42 -17.08 0.41
N ALA A 180 24.36 -16.90 1.22
CA ALA A 180 23.97 -17.83 2.27
C ALA A 180 23.57 -19.20 1.70
N LEU A 181 22.90 -19.21 0.55
CA LEU A 181 22.48 -20.42 -0.14
C LEU A 181 23.58 -21.04 -1.02
N LYS A 182 24.74 -20.37 -1.14
CA LYS A 182 25.90 -20.76 -1.95
C LYS A 182 25.51 -20.98 -3.41
N LEU A 183 24.72 -20.07 -3.95
CA LEU A 183 24.30 -20.11 -5.34
C LEU A 183 25.42 -19.58 -6.24
N PRO A 184 25.71 -20.23 -7.37
CA PRO A 184 26.65 -19.74 -8.37
C PRO A 184 26.01 -18.61 -9.22
N PHE A 185 25.52 -17.57 -8.56
CA PHE A 185 24.82 -16.44 -9.17
C PHE A 185 25.46 -15.12 -8.74
N THR A 186 25.52 -14.18 -9.68
CA THR A 186 25.85 -12.78 -9.43
C THR A 186 24.54 -11.99 -9.46
N VAL A 187 24.26 -11.25 -8.39
CA VAL A 187 23.11 -10.34 -8.29
C VAL A 187 23.49 -9.00 -8.91
N ILE A 188 22.56 -8.44 -9.70
CA ILE A 188 22.70 -7.17 -10.42
C ILE A 188 21.47 -6.32 -10.15
#